data_AF-A0A951TXY7-F1
#
_entry.id   AF-A0A951TXY7-F1
#
_cell.length_a   1.000
_cell.length_b   1.000
_cell.length_c   1.000
_cell.angle_alpha   90.00
_cell.angle_beta   90.00
_cell.angle_gamma   90.00
#
_symmetry.space_group_name_H-M   'P 1'
#
loop_
_entity.id
_entity.type
_entity.pdbx_description
1 polymer ?
#
loop_
_entity_poly.entity_id
_entity_poly.type
_entity_poly.pdbx_seq_one_letter_code
_entity_poly.pdbx_strand_id
1 'polypeptide(L)'
;MSKTHPVQAELPVPFYERHWFNRTFEILPGALTYTILILPIVLSLTVPILIAYFIIAFDLYWMLKSFRLGANLIRGYGRLHQAQKINWEDRLKWINNPAAALTANESHIKSLLTEHPQLARTFGSTKLSERSAYEQLKHNEVMIHGLIGQQKSLLNPKDIYNVVILATYNESIDILEPSVKSLAEVDYPTKQLMLVIAYEARGGEQTEQNAHKLVAEYGHHFAYAVAIKHPDGIVGEHRGKGANISYAGRQLSEEIMRQGIDPANVIVTTFDSDHRASKNYFAYLTYLYCTDVNRMHRSYQPIPMFYNNIWDAPAPMRVIATGNSFWTLMETMRPHRLRNFAAHAQSLAALIATDYWSITTIVEDGHQFWRSFFAFDGDHQVVPVYTPIFQDAVLADTYARTFKVQFLQLRRWAWGASDIAFVARKSFENPRIAWSNKLVQWGRLVESHFSQATAPLLLSFVGYLPLYLNHRFSYDALAHNLPVMLSWILRLASITYFITIGISLISLPPRPARYKRARNIGMILQWFLLPVTSIIFSSFAAINAQTRLMFGKYLEFYVTEKSTRK
;
A
#
# COMPACT_ATOMS: atom_id res chain seq x y z
N MET A 1 -5.03 58.79 -34.86
CA MET A 1 -6.21 57.96 -34.52
C MET A 1 -5.72 56.70 -33.84
N SER A 2 -5.99 56.59 -32.54
CA SER A 2 -5.53 55.51 -31.66
C SER A 2 -6.27 54.21 -31.97
N LYS A 3 -5.52 53.10 -32.16
CA LYS A 3 -6.06 51.74 -32.25
C LYS A 3 -6.23 51.21 -30.84
N THR A 4 -7.48 51.10 -30.38
CA THR A 4 -7.84 50.41 -29.15
C THR A 4 -7.73 48.90 -29.34
N HIS A 5 -6.90 48.24 -28.54
CA HIS A 5 -6.87 46.78 -28.41
C HIS A 5 -8.17 46.30 -27.73
N PRO A 6 -8.76 45.17 -28.16
CA PRO A 6 -9.92 44.61 -27.46
C PRO A 6 -9.46 43.97 -26.15
N VAL A 7 -10.11 44.35 -25.06
CA VAL A 7 -9.99 43.72 -23.74
C VAL A 7 -10.54 42.29 -23.86
N GLN A 8 -9.69 41.28 -23.69
CA GLN A 8 -10.13 39.90 -23.52
C GLN A 8 -10.93 39.81 -22.21
N ALA A 9 -12.21 39.46 -22.32
CA ALA A 9 -13.04 39.15 -21.15
C ALA A 9 -12.50 37.88 -20.47
N GLU A 10 -12.06 37.99 -19.22
CA GLU A 10 -11.68 36.84 -18.40
C GLU A 10 -12.88 35.89 -18.27
N LEU A 11 -12.69 34.63 -18.69
CA LEU A 11 -13.72 33.59 -18.53
C LEU A 11 -14.03 33.39 -17.03
N PRO A 12 -15.31 33.22 -16.64
CA PRO A 12 -15.67 33.04 -15.24
C PRO A 12 -15.03 31.78 -14.66
N VAL A 13 -14.42 31.92 -13.48
CA VAL A 13 -13.81 30.80 -12.74
C VAL A 13 -14.81 29.64 -12.61
N PRO A 14 -14.48 28.43 -13.10
CA PRO A 14 -15.36 27.27 -13.04
C PRO A 14 -15.85 27.00 -11.61
N PHE A 15 -17.08 26.50 -11.46
CA PHE A 15 -17.68 26.31 -10.13
C PHE A 15 -16.86 25.37 -9.23
N TYR A 16 -16.17 24.39 -9.81
CA TYR A 16 -15.34 23.42 -9.11
C TYR A 16 -13.97 23.97 -8.66
N GLU A 17 -13.58 25.16 -9.13
CA GLU A 17 -12.37 25.87 -8.66
C GLU A 17 -12.68 26.85 -7.52
N ARG A 18 -13.96 27.09 -7.24
CA ARG A 18 -14.37 28.00 -6.17
C ARG A 18 -14.05 27.39 -4.80
N HIS A 19 -13.59 28.23 -3.88
CA HIS A 19 -13.23 27.83 -2.52
C HIS A 19 -14.35 27.02 -1.81
N TRP A 20 -15.61 27.43 -1.94
CA TRP A 20 -16.75 26.74 -1.30
C TRP A 20 -16.92 25.30 -1.78
N PHE A 21 -16.57 25.00 -3.04
CA PHE A 21 -16.70 23.67 -3.61
C PHE A 21 -15.73 22.71 -2.92
N ASN A 22 -14.44 23.05 -2.90
CA ASN A 22 -13.41 22.27 -2.21
C ASN A 22 -13.76 22.12 -0.73
N ARG A 23 -14.16 23.21 -0.08
CA ARG A 23 -14.51 23.23 1.35
C ARG A 23 -15.67 22.28 1.69
N THR A 24 -16.67 22.19 0.82
CA THR A 24 -17.81 21.26 1.01
C THR A 24 -17.34 19.81 1.09
N PHE A 25 -16.45 19.40 0.18
CA PHE A 25 -15.92 18.04 0.16
C PHE A 25 -14.86 17.76 1.23
N GLU A 26 -14.18 18.79 1.73
CA GLU A 26 -13.31 18.67 2.92
C GLU A 26 -14.11 18.51 4.22
N ILE A 27 -15.29 19.12 4.32
CA ILE A 27 -16.22 18.98 5.46
C ILE A 27 -16.88 17.60 5.48
N LEU A 28 -17.25 17.10 4.30
CA LEU A 28 -18.01 15.86 4.12
C LEU A 28 -17.54 14.67 4.97
N PRO A 29 -16.26 14.25 4.98
CA PRO A 29 -15.84 13.07 5.75
C PRO A 29 -16.05 13.25 7.26
N GLY A 30 -15.76 14.44 7.81
CA GLY A 30 -15.99 14.73 9.23
C GLY A 30 -17.47 14.77 9.58
N ALA A 31 -18.28 15.45 8.75
CA ALA A 31 -19.72 15.57 8.94
C ALA A 31 -20.41 14.19 8.92
N LEU A 32 -20.06 13.33 7.96
CA LEU A 32 -20.59 11.96 7.89
C LEU A 32 -20.22 11.14 9.12
N THR A 33 -18.96 11.22 9.55
CA THR A 33 -18.45 10.52 10.74
C THR A 33 -19.20 10.93 12.00
N TYR A 34 -19.37 12.22 12.28
CA TYR A 34 -20.11 12.67 13.46
C TYR A 34 -21.60 12.32 13.37
N THR A 35 -22.20 12.44 12.18
CA THR A 35 -23.60 12.08 11.97
C THR A 35 -23.86 10.62 12.33
N ILE A 36 -23.05 9.67 11.83
CA ILE A 36 -23.28 8.25 12.10
C ILE A 36 -22.92 7.84 13.54
N LEU A 37 -22.07 8.60 14.24
CA LEU A 37 -21.76 8.30 15.64
C LEU A 37 -22.85 8.82 16.59
N ILE A 38 -23.49 9.94 16.25
CA ILE A 38 -24.57 10.53 17.05
C ILE A 38 -25.91 9.84 16.75
N LEU A 39 -26.18 9.50 15.49
CA LEU A 39 -27.47 8.99 15.05
C LEU A 39 -27.95 7.74 15.83
N PRO A 40 -27.11 6.71 16.10
CA PRO A 40 -27.52 5.57 16.91
C PRO A 40 -27.97 5.94 18.32
N ILE A 41 -27.31 6.93 18.95
CA ILE A 41 -27.67 7.39 20.29
C ILE A 41 -29.07 8.01 20.27
N VAL A 42 -29.34 8.87 19.30
CA VAL A 42 -30.65 9.52 19.14
C VAL A 42 -31.74 8.48 18.83
N LEU A 43 -31.48 7.58 17.88
CA LEU A 43 -32.44 6.54 17.50
C LEU A 43 -32.69 5.51 18.61
N SER A 44 -31.70 5.22 19.46
CA SER A 44 -31.90 4.40 20.66
C SER A 44 -32.91 5.03 21.62
N LEU A 45 -32.94 6.35 21.74
CA LEU A 45 -33.91 7.05 22.59
C LEU A 45 -35.30 7.13 21.96
N THR A 46 -35.40 7.36 20.65
CA THR A 46 -36.67 7.65 19.97
C THR A 46 -37.34 6.43 19.33
N VAL A 47 -36.57 5.57 18.66
CA VAL A 47 -37.07 4.43 17.86
C VAL A 47 -36.16 3.19 18.07
N PRO A 48 -36.15 2.60 19.28
CA PRO A 48 -35.19 1.56 19.68
C PRO A 48 -35.26 0.28 18.84
N ILE A 49 -36.45 -0.07 18.31
CA ILE A 49 -36.64 -1.24 17.46
C ILE A 49 -35.92 -1.08 16.12
N LEU A 50 -36.04 0.10 15.50
CA LEU A 50 -35.39 0.38 14.21
C LEU A 50 -33.87 0.33 14.33
N ILE A 51 -33.31 0.91 15.40
CA ILE A 51 -31.86 0.87 15.62
C ILE A 51 -31.36 -0.55 15.91
N ALA A 52 -32.15 -1.39 16.60
CA ALA A 52 -31.79 -2.79 16.80
C ALA A 52 -31.67 -3.55 15.46
N TYR A 53 -32.60 -3.34 14.52
CA TYR A 53 -32.48 -3.92 13.17
C TYR A 53 -31.27 -3.38 12.39
N PHE A 54 -30.99 -2.07 12.51
CA PHE A 54 -29.80 -1.48 11.90
C PHE A 54 -28.52 -2.11 12.44
N ILE A 55 -28.40 -2.29 13.76
CA ILE A 55 -27.25 -2.93 14.41
C ILE A 55 -27.06 -4.34 13.86
N ILE A 56 -28.13 -5.15 13.85
CA ILE A 56 -28.06 -6.52 13.35
C ILE A 56 -27.58 -6.54 11.89
N ALA A 57 -28.15 -5.69 11.04
CA ALA A 57 -27.76 -5.60 9.63
C ALA A 57 -26.31 -5.13 9.45
N PHE A 58 -25.86 -4.17 10.26
CA PHE A 58 -24.50 -3.65 10.27
C PHE A 58 -23.48 -4.72 10.69
N ASP A 59 -23.76 -5.44 11.78
CA ASP A 59 -22.89 -6.49 12.29
C ASP A 59 -22.85 -7.69 11.33
N LEU A 60 -23.98 -8.05 10.73
CA LEU A 60 -24.03 -9.06 9.66
C LEU A 60 -23.19 -8.65 8.44
N TYR A 61 -23.28 -7.39 8.01
CA TYR A 61 -22.44 -6.87 6.93
C TYR A 61 -20.96 -7.00 7.28
N TRP A 62 -20.55 -6.64 8.51
CA TRP A 62 -19.16 -6.74 8.95
C TRP A 62 -18.69 -8.18 9.09
N MET A 63 -19.54 -9.11 9.53
CA MET A 63 -19.24 -10.54 9.55
C MET A 63 -19.03 -11.10 8.14
N LEU A 64 -19.89 -10.75 7.17
CA LEU A 64 -19.71 -11.17 5.77
C LEU A 64 -18.44 -10.54 5.17
N LYS A 65 -18.19 -9.26 5.48
CA LYS A 65 -16.96 -8.56 5.09
C LYS A 65 -15.73 -9.25 5.69
N SER A 66 -15.77 -9.70 6.94
CA SER A 66 -14.66 -10.39 7.59
C SER A 66 -14.39 -11.73 6.92
N PHE A 67 -15.40 -12.54 6.60
CA PHE A 67 -15.17 -13.82 5.90
C PHE A 67 -14.51 -13.63 4.54
N ARG A 68 -14.97 -12.64 3.76
CA ARG A 68 -14.33 -12.30 2.49
C ARG A 68 -12.88 -11.84 2.69
N LEU A 69 -12.61 -11.04 3.71
CA LEU A 69 -11.26 -10.60 4.07
C LEU A 69 -10.37 -11.79 4.47
N GLY A 70 -10.86 -12.71 5.31
CA GLY A 70 -10.16 -13.93 5.69
C GLY A 70 -9.79 -14.81 4.50
N ALA A 71 -10.75 -15.03 3.58
CA ALA A 71 -10.49 -15.77 2.35
C ALA A 71 -9.44 -15.06 1.47
N ASN A 72 -9.51 -13.74 1.35
CA ASN A 72 -8.51 -12.96 0.63
C ASN A 72 -7.13 -13.00 1.30
N LEU A 73 -7.06 -13.04 2.63
CA LEU A 73 -5.80 -13.17 3.36
C LEU A 73 -5.13 -14.52 3.07
N ILE A 74 -5.89 -15.62 3.14
CA ILE A 74 -5.38 -16.96 2.81
C ILE A 74 -4.87 -16.99 1.36
N ARG A 75 -5.68 -16.51 0.41
CA ARG A 75 -5.32 -16.49 -1.01
C ARG A 75 -4.12 -15.59 -1.30
N GLY A 76 -4.09 -14.39 -0.73
CA GLY A 76 -3.00 -13.43 -0.86
C GLY A 76 -1.70 -13.99 -0.30
N TYR A 77 -1.75 -14.59 0.90
CA TYR A 77 -0.60 -15.25 1.52
C TYR A 77 -0.08 -16.41 0.67
N GLY A 78 -0.99 -17.24 0.14
CA GLY A 78 -0.63 -18.31 -0.80
C GLY A 78 0.07 -17.78 -2.05
N ARG A 79 -0.45 -16.72 -2.68
CA ARG A 79 0.16 -16.09 -3.87
C ARG A 79 1.53 -15.47 -3.57
N LEU A 80 1.66 -14.76 -2.45
CA LEU A 80 2.94 -14.22 -1.99
C LEU A 80 4.00 -15.31 -1.86
N HIS A 81 3.66 -16.40 -1.16
CA HIS A 81 4.61 -17.49 -0.94
C HIS A 81 4.93 -18.28 -2.22
N GLN A 82 3.96 -18.44 -3.13
CA GLN A 82 4.19 -19.05 -4.44
C GLN A 82 5.13 -18.19 -5.30
N ALA A 83 4.90 -16.88 -5.37
CA ALA A 83 5.73 -15.96 -6.14
C ALA A 83 7.18 -15.88 -5.61
N GLN A 84 7.39 -16.04 -4.29
CA GLN A 84 8.72 -16.13 -3.70
C GLN A 84 9.50 -17.41 -4.09
N LYS A 85 8.82 -18.49 -4.49
CA LYS A 85 9.46 -19.74 -4.95
C LYS A 85 9.87 -19.71 -6.42
N ILE A 86 9.38 -18.75 -7.18
CA ILE A 86 9.66 -18.65 -8.62
C ILE A 86 11.04 -18.01 -8.81
N ASN A 87 11.90 -18.64 -9.62
CA ASN A 87 13.09 -18.00 -10.13
C ASN A 87 12.69 -16.99 -11.23
N TRP A 88 12.61 -15.72 -10.85
CA TRP A 88 12.21 -14.65 -11.77
C TRP A 88 13.31 -14.30 -12.78
N GLU A 89 14.59 -14.52 -12.47
CA GLU A 89 15.67 -14.31 -13.44
C GLU A 89 15.54 -15.26 -14.65
N ASP A 90 15.13 -16.51 -14.41
CA ASP A 90 14.84 -17.45 -15.49
C ASP A 90 13.62 -16.99 -16.31
N ARG A 91 12.60 -16.41 -15.67
CA ARG A 91 11.44 -15.84 -16.39
C ARG A 91 11.84 -14.65 -17.28
N LEU A 92 12.80 -13.83 -16.85
CA LEU A 92 13.34 -12.76 -17.70
C LEU A 92 14.06 -13.33 -18.93
N LYS A 93 14.79 -14.44 -18.80
CA LYS A 93 15.43 -15.11 -19.96
C LYS A 93 14.39 -15.59 -20.97
N TRP A 94 13.22 -16.04 -20.51
CA TRP A 94 12.14 -16.48 -21.42
C TRP A 94 11.57 -15.35 -22.26
N ILE A 95 11.58 -14.11 -21.78
CA ILE A 95 11.13 -12.96 -22.55
C ILE A 95 12.02 -12.75 -23.80
N ASN A 96 13.33 -12.99 -23.66
CA ASN A 96 14.28 -12.82 -24.76
C ASN A 96 14.18 -13.91 -25.84
N ASN A 97 13.87 -15.14 -25.43
CA ASN A 97 13.72 -16.26 -26.37
C ASN A 97 12.60 -17.22 -25.89
N PRO A 98 11.33 -16.85 -26.10
CA PRO A 98 10.22 -17.62 -25.59
C PRO A 98 10.07 -18.97 -26.32
N ALA A 99 10.47 -19.05 -27.59
CA ALA A 99 10.46 -20.31 -28.36
C ALA A 99 11.44 -21.34 -27.77
N ALA A 100 12.68 -20.93 -27.48
CA ALA A 100 13.65 -21.82 -26.84
C ALA A 100 13.22 -22.24 -25.43
N ALA A 101 12.63 -21.31 -24.67
CA ALA A 101 12.07 -21.61 -23.35
C ALA A 101 10.94 -22.66 -23.42
N LEU A 102 10.09 -22.57 -24.45
CA LEU A 102 9.01 -23.55 -24.67
C LEU A 102 9.59 -24.94 -24.95
N THR A 103 10.53 -25.05 -25.89
CA THR A 103 11.16 -26.34 -26.24
C THR A 103 11.87 -26.98 -25.04
N ALA A 104 12.56 -26.17 -24.22
CA ALA A 104 13.19 -26.66 -22.99
C ALA A 104 12.15 -27.17 -21.98
N ASN A 105 11.05 -26.44 -21.79
CA ASN A 105 9.97 -26.82 -20.88
C ASN A 105 9.24 -28.10 -21.35
N GLU A 106 8.96 -28.22 -22.65
CA GLU A 106 8.38 -29.42 -23.27
C GLU A 106 9.30 -30.64 -23.10
N SER A 107 10.62 -30.44 -23.25
CA SER A 107 11.61 -31.50 -23.02
C SER A 107 11.61 -31.98 -21.57
N HIS A 108 11.51 -31.07 -20.59
CA HIS A 108 11.36 -31.44 -19.19
C HIS A 108 10.06 -32.19 -18.90
N ILE A 109 8.94 -31.75 -19.49
CA ILE A 109 7.65 -32.46 -19.37
C ILE A 109 7.80 -33.88 -19.91
N LYS A 110 8.39 -34.05 -21.10
CA LYS A 110 8.60 -35.36 -21.73
C LYS A 110 9.49 -36.26 -20.88
N SER A 111 10.59 -35.74 -20.33
CA SER A 111 11.48 -36.49 -19.42
C SER A 111 10.72 -36.97 -18.19
N LEU A 112 9.98 -36.07 -17.54
CA LEU A 112 9.23 -36.40 -16.33
C LEU A 112 8.12 -37.42 -16.59
N LEU A 113 7.44 -37.33 -17.73
CA LEU A 113 6.44 -38.33 -18.14
C LEU A 113 7.06 -39.67 -18.54
N THR A 114 8.32 -39.69 -18.97
CA THR A 114 9.05 -40.93 -19.27
C THR A 114 9.42 -41.66 -17.97
N GLU A 115 9.88 -40.92 -16.96
CA GLU A 115 10.21 -41.47 -15.63
C GLU A 115 8.96 -41.83 -14.82
N HIS A 116 7.88 -41.06 -14.97
CA HIS A 116 6.64 -41.20 -14.21
C HIS A 116 5.40 -41.10 -15.10
N PRO A 117 5.11 -42.13 -15.93
CA PRO A 117 3.98 -42.12 -16.88
C PRO A 117 2.61 -41.91 -16.22
N GLN A 118 2.47 -42.29 -14.94
CA GLN A 118 1.27 -42.09 -14.14
C GLN A 118 0.86 -40.63 -13.97
N LEU A 119 1.79 -39.66 -14.14
CA LEU A 119 1.50 -38.23 -14.01
C LEU A 119 0.61 -37.70 -15.15
N ALA A 120 0.58 -38.36 -16.30
CA ALA A 120 -0.33 -38.01 -17.39
C ALA A 120 -1.79 -38.41 -17.12
N ARG A 121 -2.04 -39.25 -16.10
CA ARG A 121 -3.38 -39.77 -15.79
C ARG A 121 -4.03 -38.93 -14.69
N THR A 122 -5.31 -38.63 -14.83
CA THR A 122 -6.10 -37.89 -13.83
C THR A 122 -6.22 -38.65 -12.50
N PHE A 123 -6.17 -39.98 -12.56
CA PHE A 123 -6.31 -40.89 -11.42
C PHE A 123 -5.06 -41.77 -11.27
N GLY A 124 -4.45 -41.75 -10.09
CA GLY A 124 -3.29 -42.57 -9.75
C GLY A 124 -2.61 -42.12 -8.45
N SER A 125 -2.04 -43.07 -7.72
CA SER A 125 -1.17 -42.79 -6.58
C SER A 125 0.16 -42.25 -7.09
N THR A 126 0.36 -40.93 -6.98
CA THR A 126 1.59 -40.23 -7.36
C THR A 126 2.13 -39.52 -6.14
N LYS A 127 3.46 -39.40 -6.01
CA LYS A 127 4.00 -38.55 -4.94
C LYS A 127 3.57 -37.11 -5.21
N LEU A 128 3.14 -36.43 -4.15
CA LEU A 128 2.70 -35.03 -4.23
C LEU A 128 3.76 -34.11 -4.85
N SER A 129 5.05 -34.38 -4.61
CA SER A 129 6.16 -33.61 -5.17
C SER A 129 6.27 -33.74 -6.68
N GLU A 130 6.14 -34.95 -7.22
CA GLU A 130 6.22 -35.23 -8.66
C GLU A 130 5.04 -34.60 -9.40
N ARG A 131 3.83 -34.70 -8.81
CA ARG A 131 2.62 -34.07 -9.34
C ARG A 131 2.72 -32.55 -9.33
N SER A 132 3.21 -31.96 -8.25
CA SER A 132 3.43 -30.50 -8.16
C SER A 132 4.44 -30.01 -9.19
N ALA A 133 5.50 -30.78 -9.45
CA ALA A 133 6.50 -30.42 -10.47
C ALA A 133 5.89 -30.46 -11.88
N TYR A 134 5.11 -31.49 -12.20
CA TYR A 134 4.40 -31.60 -13.47
C TYR A 134 3.39 -30.45 -13.67
N GLU A 135 2.58 -30.15 -12.66
CA GLU A 135 1.62 -29.03 -12.69
C GLU A 135 2.33 -27.68 -12.88
N GLN A 136 3.52 -27.49 -12.27
CA GLN A 136 4.33 -26.29 -12.48
C GLN A 136 4.86 -26.18 -13.92
N LEU A 137 5.35 -27.28 -14.51
CA LEU A 137 5.79 -27.29 -15.90
C LEU A 137 4.63 -27.01 -16.87
N LYS A 138 3.44 -27.56 -16.62
CA LYS A 138 2.23 -27.24 -17.37
C LYS A 138 1.81 -25.77 -17.22
N HIS A 139 1.94 -25.21 -16.03
CA HIS A 139 1.70 -23.79 -15.83
C HIS A 139 2.72 -22.92 -16.60
N ASN A 140 3.99 -23.32 -16.62
CA ASN A 140 5.04 -22.64 -17.38
C ASN A 140 4.75 -22.64 -18.88
N GLU A 141 4.31 -23.77 -19.43
CA GLU A 141 3.92 -23.92 -20.84
C GLU A 141 2.86 -22.86 -21.22
N VAL A 142 1.79 -22.73 -20.42
CA VAL A 142 0.75 -21.71 -20.62
C VAL A 142 1.32 -20.28 -20.57
N MET A 143 2.18 -19.99 -19.59
CA MET A 143 2.81 -18.68 -19.47
C MET A 143 3.70 -18.35 -20.67
N ILE A 144 4.50 -19.31 -21.14
CA ILE A 144 5.40 -19.12 -22.29
C ILE A 144 4.61 -18.94 -23.59
N HIS A 145 3.54 -19.72 -23.81
CA HIS A 145 2.64 -19.48 -24.94
C HIS A 145 2.06 -18.07 -24.93
N GLY A 146 1.70 -17.55 -23.75
CA GLY A 146 1.31 -16.14 -23.59
C GLY A 146 2.39 -15.17 -24.07
N LEU A 147 3.65 -15.40 -23.71
CA LEU A 147 4.79 -14.58 -24.18
C LEU A 147 4.95 -14.64 -25.70
N ILE A 148 4.85 -15.83 -26.31
CA ILE A 148 4.93 -16.00 -27.77
C ILE A 148 3.80 -15.22 -28.46
N GLY A 149 2.57 -15.32 -27.94
CA GLY A 149 1.41 -14.64 -28.50
C GLY A 149 1.52 -13.11 -28.52
N GLN A 150 2.33 -12.54 -27.62
CA GLN A 150 2.51 -11.08 -27.49
C GLN A 150 3.95 -10.62 -27.77
N GLN A 151 4.78 -11.44 -28.43
CA GLN A 151 6.22 -11.21 -28.56
C GLN A 151 6.60 -9.82 -29.08
N LYS A 152 5.82 -9.26 -30.01
CA LYS A 152 6.03 -7.91 -30.58
C LYS A 152 5.91 -6.77 -29.56
N SER A 153 5.20 -7.00 -28.46
CA SER A 153 4.93 -5.99 -27.43
C SER A 153 5.85 -6.10 -26.21
N LEU A 154 6.63 -7.19 -26.12
CA LEU A 154 7.54 -7.43 -25.01
C LEU A 154 8.72 -6.47 -25.06
N LEU A 155 9.15 -5.98 -23.88
CA LEU A 155 10.44 -5.30 -23.76
C LEU A 155 11.52 -6.32 -23.44
N ASN A 156 12.70 -6.14 -24.04
CA ASN A 156 13.89 -6.88 -23.67
C ASN A 156 14.31 -6.48 -22.24
N PRO A 157 14.33 -7.40 -21.27
CA PRO A 157 14.69 -7.09 -19.90
C PRO A 157 16.09 -6.52 -19.71
N LYS A 158 17.01 -6.72 -20.67
CA LYS A 158 18.38 -6.18 -20.62
C LYS A 158 18.43 -4.67 -20.86
N ASP A 159 17.41 -4.11 -21.50
CA ASP A 159 17.33 -2.69 -21.82
C ASP A 159 16.63 -1.90 -20.71
N ILE A 160 16.13 -2.59 -19.67
CA ILE A 160 15.41 -1.99 -18.55
C ILE A 160 16.38 -1.63 -17.42
N TYR A 161 16.21 -0.43 -16.89
CA TYR A 161 16.87 0.01 -15.66
C TYR A 161 15.85 0.16 -14.53
N ASN A 162 16.19 -0.35 -13.35
CA ASN A 162 15.45 -0.09 -12.13
C ASN A 162 16.17 1.02 -11.35
N VAL A 163 15.45 2.03 -10.90
CA VAL A 163 15.96 3.10 -10.04
C VAL A 163 15.27 3.01 -8.69
N VAL A 164 16.05 3.08 -7.62
CA VAL A 164 15.52 3.28 -6.28
C VAL A 164 15.81 4.70 -5.84
N ILE A 165 14.75 5.46 -5.55
CA ILE A 165 14.86 6.75 -4.87
C ILE A 165 14.60 6.50 -3.38
N LEU A 166 15.67 6.50 -2.58
CA LEU A 166 15.63 6.37 -1.13
C LEU A 166 15.48 7.74 -0.50
N ALA A 167 14.32 8.04 0.07
CA ALA A 167 14.05 9.31 0.74
C ALA A 167 14.53 9.28 2.20
N THR A 168 15.26 10.32 2.62
CA THR A 168 15.73 10.48 4.01
C THR A 168 15.67 11.94 4.46
N TYR A 169 15.45 12.13 5.75
CA TYR A 169 15.43 13.43 6.43
C TYR A 169 16.50 13.51 7.51
N ASN A 170 16.34 12.79 8.62
CA ASN A 170 17.23 12.85 9.78
C ASN A 170 17.56 11.46 10.35
N GLU A 171 17.35 10.42 9.55
CA GLU A 171 17.62 9.05 9.97
C GLU A 171 19.13 8.80 10.13
N SER A 172 19.47 7.97 11.11
CA SER A 172 20.86 7.58 11.34
C SER A 172 21.35 6.60 10.26
N ILE A 173 22.67 6.48 10.14
CA ILE A 173 23.30 5.51 9.25
C ILE A 173 22.85 4.07 9.53
N ASP A 174 22.59 3.73 10.80
CA ASP A 174 22.11 2.40 11.23
C ASP A 174 20.73 2.03 10.64
N ILE A 175 19.94 3.02 10.22
CA ILE A 175 18.64 2.83 9.58
C ILE A 175 18.82 2.74 8.05
N LEU A 176 19.65 3.62 7.49
CA LEU A 176 19.84 3.76 6.04
C LEU A 176 20.71 2.65 5.43
N GLU A 177 21.81 2.27 6.09
CA GLU A 177 22.78 1.31 5.57
C GLU A 177 22.14 -0.07 5.30
N PRO A 178 21.33 -0.67 6.20
CA PRO A 178 20.65 -1.92 5.90
C PRO A 178 19.74 -1.86 4.66
N SER A 179 19.14 -0.71 4.39
CA SER A 179 18.31 -0.49 3.20
C SER A 179 19.16 -0.47 1.93
N VAL A 180 20.24 0.31 1.90
CA VAL A 180 21.17 0.33 0.75
C VAL A 180 21.83 -1.03 0.53
N LYS A 181 22.27 -1.69 1.60
CA LYS A 181 22.86 -3.03 1.55
C LYS A 181 21.88 -4.05 0.97
N SER A 182 20.60 -3.99 1.34
CA SER A 182 19.58 -4.90 0.78
C SER A 182 19.45 -4.78 -0.74
N LEU A 183 19.73 -3.61 -1.32
CA LEU A 183 19.71 -3.37 -2.76
C LEU A 183 20.94 -3.94 -3.46
N ALA A 184 22.09 -4.00 -2.79
CA ALA A 184 23.31 -4.61 -3.33
C ALA A 184 23.25 -6.15 -3.34
N GLU A 185 22.38 -6.75 -2.52
CA GLU A 185 22.26 -8.20 -2.30
C GLU A 185 21.04 -8.85 -3.01
N VAL A 186 20.41 -8.14 -3.95
CA VAL A 186 19.26 -8.65 -4.71
C VAL A 186 19.65 -9.65 -5.80
N ASP A 187 18.73 -10.55 -6.15
CA ASP A 187 18.85 -11.51 -7.25
C ASP A 187 18.46 -10.81 -8.57
N TYR A 188 19.23 -9.78 -8.95
CA TYR A 188 19.05 -9.00 -10.17
C TYR A 188 20.38 -8.36 -10.61
N PRO A 189 20.65 -8.18 -11.92
CA PRO A 189 21.89 -7.53 -12.37
C PRO A 189 22.05 -6.13 -11.80
N THR A 190 23.02 -5.94 -10.90
CA THR A 190 23.24 -4.65 -10.23
C THR A 190 23.64 -3.53 -11.19
N LYS A 191 24.17 -3.88 -12.37
CA LYS A 191 24.45 -2.95 -13.49
C LYS A 191 23.21 -2.52 -14.29
N GLN A 192 22.03 -3.00 -13.91
CA GLN A 192 20.73 -2.49 -14.33
C GLN A 192 19.96 -1.83 -13.18
N LEU A 193 20.61 -1.65 -12.01
CA LEU A 193 20.03 -1.04 -10.83
C LEU A 193 20.74 0.30 -10.54
N MET A 194 19.97 1.34 -10.27
CA MET A 194 20.46 2.68 -9.94
C MET A 194 19.98 3.09 -8.55
N LEU A 195 20.81 3.84 -7.84
CA LEU A 195 20.52 4.33 -6.49
C LEU A 195 20.53 5.86 -6.45
N VAL A 196 19.44 6.46 -5.99
CA VAL A 196 19.36 7.88 -5.69
C VAL A 196 19.01 8.03 -4.22
N ILE A 197 19.91 8.62 -3.43
CA ILE A 197 19.64 8.99 -2.04
C ILE A 197 19.14 10.44 -2.04
N ALA A 198 17.83 10.62 -1.89
CA ALA A 198 17.18 11.93 -1.87
C ALA A 198 17.11 12.42 -0.41
N TYR A 199 17.95 13.39 -0.05
CA TYR A 199 18.04 13.90 1.31
C TYR A 199 17.62 15.37 1.40
N GLU A 200 16.95 15.75 2.49
CA GLU A 200 16.51 17.13 2.68
C GLU A 200 17.60 17.99 3.33
N ALA A 201 17.80 19.23 2.85
CA ALA A 201 18.75 20.17 3.45
C ALA A 201 18.49 20.45 4.94
N ARG A 202 17.22 20.35 5.36
CA ARG A 202 16.78 20.47 6.76
C ARG A 202 17.27 19.36 7.68
N GLY A 203 17.69 18.22 7.12
CA GLY A 203 18.29 17.10 7.86
C GLY A 203 19.60 17.46 8.55
N GLY A 204 20.25 18.53 8.10
CA GLY A 204 21.54 18.98 8.61
C GLY A 204 22.72 18.21 8.02
N GLU A 205 23.90 18.58 8.46
CA GLU A 205 25.17 18.08 7.91
C GLU A 205 25.33 16.56 8.07
N GLN A 206 24.83 15.99 9.18
CA GLN A 206 24.92 14.55 9.42
C GLN A 206 24.21 13.74 8.34
N THR A 207 23.02 14.16 7.90
CA THR A 207 22.27 13.45 6.84
C THR A 207 23.01 13.52 5.51
N GLU A 208 23.58 14.68 5.18
CA GLU A 208 24.39 14.88 3.97
C GLU A 208 25.63 13.98 3.99
N GLN A 209 26.38 13.97 5.11
CA GLN A 209 27.53 13.08 5.30
C GLN A 209 27.12 11.60 5.19
N ASN A 210 26.00 11.18 5.79
CA ASN A 210 25.51 9.81 5.69
C ASN A 210 25.18 9.42 4.24
N ALA A 211 24.47 10.29 3.51
CA ALA A 211 24.10 10.04 2.13
C ALA A 211 25.34 9.91 1.22
N HIS A 212 26.29 10.83 1.33
CA HIS A 212 27.53 10.77 0.55
C HIS A 212 28.41 9.57 0.94
N LYS A 213 28.46 9.22 2.23
CA LYS A 213 29.17 8.02 2.69
C LYS A 213 28.60 6.75 2.05
N LEU A 214 27.28 6.58 2.05
CA LEU A 214 26.62 5.41 1.45
C LEU A 214 26.85 5.32 -0.06
N VAL A 215 26.82 6.45 -0.77
CA VAL A 215 27.15 6.49 -2.20
C VAL A 215 28.61 6.13 -2.45
N ALA A 216 29.54 6.63 -1.63
CA ALA A 216 30.96 6.29 -1.76
C ALA A 216 31.22 4.79 -1.48
N GLU A 217 30.56 4.24 -0.47
CA GLU A 217 30.77 2.85 -0.04
C GLU A 217 30.09 1.84 -0.97
N TYR A 218 28.83 2.08 -1.36
CA TYR A 218 28.05 1.11 -2.13
C TYR A 218 27.91 1.44 -3.62
N GLY A 219 28.20 2.67 -4.04
CA GLY A 219 27.91 3.17 -5.39
C GLY A 219 28.48 2.31 -6.52
N HIS A 220 29.63 1.68 -6.31
CA HIS A 220 30.28 0.81 -7.29
C HIS A 220 29.49 -0.46 -7.65
N HIS A 221 28.54 -0.89 -6.80
CA HIS A 221 27.65 -2.02 -7.10
C HIS A 221 26.64 -1.66 -8.20
N PHE A 222 26.17 -0.42 -8.21
CA PHE A 222 25.08 0.05 -9.06
C PHE A 222 25.57 0.49 -10.45
N ALA A 223 24.63 0.67 -11.38
CA ALA A 223 24.87 1.29 -12.68
C ALA A 223 25.13 2.79 -12.54
N TYR A 224 24.39 3.42 -11.62
CA TYR A 224 24.50 4.83 -11.28
C TYR A 224 24.12 5.00 -9.81
N ALA A 225 24.87 5.82 -9.08
CA ALA A 225 24.60 6.10 -7.67
C ALA A 225 24.89 7.57 -7.36
N VAL A 226 23.94 8.28 -6.77
CA VAL A 226 24.07 9.70 -6.43
C VAL A 226 23.30 10.06 -5.17
N ALA A 227 23.79 11.07 -4.45
CA ALA A 227 23.07 11.71 -3.36
C ALA A 227 22.58 13.09 -3.85
N ILE A 228 21.28 13.35 -3.75
CA ILE A 228 20.65 14.59 -4.22
C ILE A 228 20.04 15.33 -3.04
N LYS A 229 20.44 16.59 -2.88
CA LYS A 229 19.97 17.48 -1.83
C LYS A 229 18.71 18.23 -2.28
N HIS A 230 17.61 18.06 -1.58
CA HIS A 230 16.43 18.91 -1.72
C HIS A 230 16.60 20.21 -0.91
N PRO A 231 16.56 21.41 -1.54
CA PRO A 231 16.64 22.69 -0.83
C PRO A 231 15.45 22.93 0.11
N ASP A 232 15.66 23.64 1.22
CA ASP A 232 14.54 24.07 2.08
C ASP A 232 13.92 25.39 1.59
N GLY A 233 12.64 25.58 1.90
CA GLY A 233 11.96 26.86 1.70
C GLY A 233 11.55 27.18 0.26
N ILE A 234 11.47 26.18 -0.63
CA ILE A 234 10.93 26.36 -1.98
C ILE A 234 9.45 26.78 -1.88
N VAL A 235 9.11 27.93 -2.44
CA VAL A 235 7.76 28.50 -2.38
C VAL A 235 6.77 27.58 -3.10
N GLY A 236 5.68 27.21 -2.42
CA GLY A 236 4.64 26.33 -2.95
C GLY A 236 4.84 24.85 -2.67
N GLU A 237 6.01 24.44 -2.14
CA GLU A 237 6.26 23.07 -1.73
C GLU A 237 5.91 22.84 -0.26
N HIS A 238 5.13 21.79 0.01
CA HIS A 238 4.96 21.29 1.36
C HIS A 238 6.21 20.52 1.78
N ARG A 239 6.64 20.73 3.03
CA ARG A 239 7.67 19.91 3.66
C ARG A 239 7.23 18.46 3.68
N GLY A 240 8.06 17.55 3.18
CA GLY A 240 7.84 16.11 3.25
C GLY A 240 8.37 15.35 2.04
N LYS A 241 8.19 14.02 2.10
CA LYS A 241 8.73 13.05 1.12
C LYS A 241 8.45 13.44 -0.33
N GLY A 242 7.22 13.83 -0.66
CA GLY A 242 6.80 14.09 -2.04
C GLY A 242 7.58 15.19 -2.76
N ALA A 243 7.88 16.31 -2.08
CA ALA A 243 8.71 17.37 -2.63
C ALA A 243 10.16 16.91 -2.86
N ASN A 244 10.73 16.23 -1.86
CA ASN A 244 12.09 15.70 -1.91
C ASN A 244 12.29 14.72 -3.08
N ILE A 245 11.43 13.69 -3.20
CA ILE A 245 11.55 12.71 -4.28
C ILE A 245 11.22 13.29 -5.66
N SER A 246 10.35 14.30 -5.75
CA SER A 246 10.07 14.99 -7.02
C SER A 246 11.26 15.80 -7.51
N TYR A 247 11.95 16.49 -6.60
CA TYR A 247 13.17 17.21 -6.92
C TYR A 247 14.28 16.27 -7.39
N ALA A 248 14.50 15.17 -6.66
CA ALA A 248 15.45 14.13 -7.06
C ALA A 248 15.07 13.46 -8.39
N GLY A 249 13.76 13.22 -8.60
CA GLY A 249 13.23 12.65 -9.83
C GLY A 249 13.50 13.53 -11.06
N ARG A 250 13.34 14.85 -10.95
CA ARG A 250 13.64 15.81 -12.02
C ARG A 250 15.11 15.76 -12.43
N GLN A 251 16.02 15.82 -11.45
CA GLN A 251 17.46 15.75 -11.72
C GLN A 251 17.86 14.39 -12.31
N LEU A 252 17.29 13.30 -11.81
CA LEU A 252 17.48 11.97 -12.38
C LEU A 252 17.02 11.93 -13.84
N SER A 253 15.85 12.48 -14.16
CA SER A 253 15.35 12.51 -15.55
C SER A 253 16.28 13.27 -16.49
N GLU A 254 16.81 14.40 -16.06
CA GLU A 254 17.81 15.15 -16.85
C GLU A 254 19.05 14.29 -17.13
N GLU A 255 19.55 13.58 -16.11
CA GLU A 255 20.70 12.69 -16.26
C GLU A 255 20.42 11.51 -17.20
N ILE A 256 19.27 10.84 -17.03
CA ILE A 256 18.83 9.70 -17.86
C ILE A 256 18.72 10.12 -19.34
N MET A 257 18.08 11.26 -19.60
CA MET A 257 17.96 11.80 -20.95
C MET A 257 19.32 12.20 -21.53
N ARG A 258 20.23 12.75 -20.72
CA ARG A 258 21.60 13.09 -21.13
C ARG A 258 22.41 11.85 -21.54
N GLN A 259 22.20 10.72 -20.86
CA GLN A 259 22.82 9.44 -21.21
C GLN A 259 22.16 8.76 -22.43
N GLY A 260 21.10 9.35 -22.99
CA GLY A 260 20.37 8.78 -24.13
C GLY A 260 19.51 7.56 -23.78
N ILE A 261 19.19 7.36 -22.49
CA ILE A 261 18.31 6.29 -22.03
C ILE A 261 16.87 6.78 -22.15
N ASP A 262 16.01 5.98 -22.80
CA ASP A 262 14.58 6.28 -22.90
C ASP A 262 13.92 6.19 -21.50
N PRO A 263 13.24 7.24 -21.01
CA PRO A 263 12.48 7.20 -19.75
C PRO A 263 11.43 6.08 -19.69
N ALA A 264 10.95 5.55 -20.82
CA ALA A 264 10.04 4.40 -20.85
C ALA A 264 10.73 3.07 -20.48
N ASN A 265 12.07 3.02 -20.54
CA ASN A 265 12.87 1.86 -20.14
C ASN A 265 13.38 1.95 -18.69
N VAL A 266 12.98 2.99 -17.95
CA VAL A 266 13.38 3.19 -16.56
C VAL A 266 12.18 3.00 -15.65
N ILE A 267 12.28 2.10 -14.68
CA ILE A 267 11.28 1.87 -13.64
C ILE A 267 11.81 2.52 -12.36
N VAL A 268 11.03 3.42 -11.75
CA VAL A 268 11.42 4.10 -10.51
C VAL A 268 10.60 3.58 -9.35
N THR A 269 11.27 3.09 -8.32
CA THR A 269 10.67 2.67 -7.06
C THR A 269 11.06 3.64 -5.95
N THR A 270 10.07 4.11 -5.19
CA THR A 270 10.29 4.99 -4.05
C THR A 270 10.46 4.18 -2.77
N PHE A 271 11.55 4.40 -2.04
CA PHE A 271 11.82 3.75 -0.76
C PHE A 271 11.81 4.79 0.36
N ASP A 272 11.20 4.44 1.49
CA ASP A 272 11.48 5.11 2.75
C ASP A 272 12.83 4.62 3.28
N SER A 273 13.44 5.40 4.18
CA SER A 273 14.77 5.16 4.76
C SER A 273 14.98 3.76 5.36
N ASP A 274 13.92 3.06 5.78
CA ASP A 274 13.96 1.75 6.42
C ASP A 274 13.44 0.59 5.53
N HIS A 275 13.14 0.87 4.26
CA HIS A 275 12.67 -0.13 3.32
C HIS A 275 13.78 -1.06 2.87
N ARG A 276 13.53 -2.37 2.93
CA ARG A 276 14.46 -3.42 2.50
C ARG A 276 13.80 -4.32 1.48
N ALA A 277 14.36 -4.38 0.28
CA ALA A 277 13.82 -5.20 -0.80
C ALA A 277 13.98 -6.69 -0.48
N SER A 278 13.01 -7.51 -0.86
CA SER A 278 13.25 -8.94 -1.01
C SER A 278 14.20 -9.18 -2.19
N LYS A 279 14.96 -10.28 -2.13
CA LYS A 279 15.97 -10.58 -3.15
C LYS A 279 15.41 -10.63 -4.56
N ASN A 280 14.23 -11.20 -4.74
CA ASN A 280 13.61 -11.36 -6.05
C ASN A 280 12.77 -10.16 -6.53
N TYR A 281 12.73 -9.05 -5.78
CA TYR A 281 11.83 -7.92 -6.05
C TYR A 281 12.03 -7.34 -7.45
N PHE A 282 13.26 -6.95 -7.81
CA PHE A 282 13.55 -6.27 -9.07
C PHE A 282 13.41 -7.18 -10.29
N ALA A 283 13.78 -8.46 -10.17
CA ALA A 283 13.54 -9.44 -11.23
C ALA A 283 12.03 -9.63 -11.49
N TYR A 284 11.23 -9.73 -10.43
CA TYR A 284 9.78 -9.85 -10.57
C TYR A 284 9.13 -8.57 -11.11
N LEU A 285 9.51 -7.40 -10.61
CA LEU A 285 9.03 -6.11 -11.10
C LEU A 285 9.33 -5.93 -12.59
N THR A 286 10.57 -6.20 -13.00
CA THR A 286 11.00 -6.14 -14.40
C THR A 286 10.18 -7.09 -15.27
N TYR A 287 9.92 -8.31 -14.80
CA TYR A 287 9.10 -9.28 -15.52
C TYR A 287 7.68 -8.74 -15.76
N LEU A 288 7.02 -8.21 -14.72
CA LEU A 288 5.69 -7.61 -14.84
C LEU A 288 5.69 -6.41 -15.79
N TYR A 289 6.73 -5.59 -15.74
CA TYR A 289 6.86 -4.41 -16.60
C TYR A 289 7.03 -4.78 -18.08
N CYS A 290 7.97 -5.67 -18.38
CA CYS A 290 8.27 -6.12 -19.75
C CYS A 290 7.11 -6.86 -20.42
N THR A 291 6.21 -7.47 -19.63
CA THR A 291 5.10 -8.28 -20.13
C THR A 291 3.75 -7.55 -20.17
N ASP A 292 3.61 -6.39 -19.52
CA ASP A 292 2.39 -5.59 -19.57
C ASP A 292 2.46 -4.61 -20.75
N VAL A 293 1.48 -4.66 -21.66
CA VAL A 293 1.39 -3.73 -22.81
C VAL A 293 1.07 -2.29 -22.38
N ASN A 294 0.37 -2.13 -21.26
CA ASN A 294 -0.07 -0.84 -20.71
C ASN A 294 0.82 -0.38 -19.56
N ARG A 295 2.08 -0.83 -19.50
CA ARG A 295 3.05 -0.58 -18.43
C ARG A 295 3.20 0.90 -18.03
N MET A 296 3.05 1.82 -18.98
CA MET A 296 3.06 3.27 -18.76
C MET A 296 1.89 3.77 -17.89
N HIS A 297 0.78 3.05 -17.93
CA HIS A 297 -0.44 3.35 -17.20
C HIS A 297 -0.58 2.48 -15.94
N ARG A 298 0.50 1.83 -15.49
CA ARG A 298 0.52 1.01 -14.28
C ARG A 298 1.34 1.64 -13.18
N SER A 299 0.89 1.42 -11.95
CA SER A 299 1.75 1.44 -10.77
C SER A 299 1.95 0.00 -10.29
N TYR A 300 3.11 -0.31 -9.72
CA TYR A 300 3.43 -1.64 -9.21
C TYR A 300 3.60 -1.57 -7.70
N GLN A 301 2.76 -2.30 -6.98
CA GLN A 301 2.68 -2.25 -5.52
C GLN A 301 3.19 -3.56 -4.90
N PRO A 302 4.41 -3.58 -4.31
CA PRO A 302 4.88 -4.69 -3.49
C PRO A 302 4.10 -4.84 -2.19
N ILE A 303 4.29 -5.97 -1.51
CA ILE A 303 3.62 -6.23 -0.23
C ILE A 303 4.43 -5.63 0.94
N PRO A 304 3.93 -4.60 1.63
CA PRO A 304 4.62 -4.04 2.79
C PRO A 304 4.61 -5.02 3.97
N MET A 305 5.79 -5.42 4.45
CA MET A 305 5.94 -6.31 5.61
C MET A 305 6.69 -5.61 6.74
N PHE A 306 5.98 -5.25 7.82
CA PHE A 306 6.56 -4.53 8.96
C PHE A 306 7.38 -5.44 9.89
N TYR A 307 8.38 -6.15 9.35
CA TYR A 307 9.06 -7.28 10.01
C TYR A 307 10.48 -7.01 10.46
N ASN A 308 11.13 -5.93 10.01
CA ASN A 308 12.53 -5.64 10.31
C ASN A 308 12.85 -5.67 11.82
N ASN A 309 11.99 -5.06 12.64
CA ASN A 309 12.14 -4.93 14.09
C ASN A 309 10.93 -5.49 14.86
N ILE A 310 10.11 -6.36 14.24
CA ILE A 310 8.84 -6.81 14.83
C ILE A 310 9.02 -7.49 16.18
N TRP A 311 10.15 -8.17 16.41
CA TRP A 311 10.44 -8.81 17.69
C TRP A 311 10.70 -7.81 18.82
N ASP A 312 11.09 -6.57 18.50
CA ASP A 312 11.47 -5.51 19.44
C ASP A 312 10.33 -4.53 19.73
N ALA A 313 9.44 -4.32 18.76
CA ALA A 313 8.32 -3.39 18.90
C ALA A 313 7.36 -3.78 20.05
N PRO A 314 6.70 -2.81 20.73
CA PRO A 314 5.67 -3.05 21.73
C PRO A 314 4.48 -3.83 21.19
N ALA A 315 3.78 -4.57 22.07
CA ALA A 315 2.66 -5.43 21.67
C ALA A 315 1.56 -4.70 20.85
N PRO A 316 1.08 -3.50 21.23
CA PRO A 316 0.10 -2.77 20.42
C PRO A 316 0.63 -2.44 19.01
N MET A 317 1.90 -2.06 18.91
CA MET A 317 2.53 -1.64 17.65
C MET A 317 2.74 -2.84 16.73
N ARG A 318 3.00 -4.03 17.28
CA ARG A 318 3.04 -5.28 16.51
C ARG A 318 1.67 -5.63 15.92
N VAL A 319 0.58 -5.49 16.70
CA VAL A 319 -0.78 -5.73 16.20
C VAL A 319 -1.12 -4.79 15.05
N ILE A 320 -0.79 -3.50 15.20
CA ILE A 320 -1.00 -2.47 14.15
C ILE A 320 -0.16 -2.79 12.91
N ALA A 321 1.13 -3.06 13.08
CA ALA A 321 2.08 -3.37 12.02
C ALA A 321 1.64 -4.60 11.20
N THR A 322 1.32 -5.71 11.88
CA THR A 322 0.79 -6.91 11.22
C THR A 322 -0.56 -6.64 10.55
N GLY A 323 -1.44 -5.88 11.20
CA GLY A 323 -2.73 -5.46 10.63
C GLY A 323 -2.56 -4.71 9.29
N ASN A 324 -1.63 -3.76 9.22
CA ASN A 324 -1.36 -2.99 7.99
C ASN A 324 -0.78 -3.86 6.86
N SER A 325 0.16 -4.76 7.18
CA SER A 325 0.70 -5.73 6.21
C SER A 325 -0.41 -6.61 5.63
N PHE A 326 -1.27 -7.13 6.50
CA PHE A 326 -2.32 -8.05 6.08
C PHE A 326 -3.46 -7.35 5.35
N TRP A 327 -3.80 -6.12 5.74
CA TRP A 327 -4.74 -5.29 5.00
C TRP A 327 -4.30 -5.11 3.55
N THR A 328 -3.03 -4.75 3.34
CA THR A 328 -2.49 -4.57 1.98
C THR A 328 -2.52 -5.90 1.20
N LEU A 329 -2.13 -7.00 1.83
CA LEU A 329 -2.19 -8.33 1.24
C LEU A 329 -3.62 -8.73 0.83
N MET A 330 -4.62 -8.43 1.67
CA MET A 330 -6.04 -8.66 1.36
C MET A 330 -6.55 -7.79 0.20
N GLU A 331 -6.09 -6.54 0.09
CA GLU A 331 -6.45 -5.63 -1.01
C GLU A 331 -5.84 -6.06 -2.34
N THR A 332 -4.69 -6.74 -2.36
CA THR A 332 -4.12 -7.28 -3.62
C THR A 332 -5.03 -8.27 -4.33
N MET A 333 -5.94 -8.92 -3.60
CA MET A 333 -6.96 -9.80 -4.17
C MET A 333 -8.13 -9.03 -4.81
N ARG A 334 -8.13 -7.70 -4.72
CA ARG A 334 -9.09 -6.78 -5.32
C ARG A 334 -8.37 -5.66 -6.08
N PRO A 335 -7.70 -5.95 -7.23
CA PRO A 335 -6.88 -4.98 -7.94
C PRO A 335 -7.60 -3.66 -8.29
N HIS A 336 -8.90 -3.72 -8.55
CA HIS A 336 -9.75 -2.54 -8.82
C HIS A 336 -9.93 -1.57 -7.63
N ARG A 337 -9.49 -1.94 -6.41
CA ARG A 337 -9.47 -1.09 -5.21
C ARG A 337 -8.06 -0.76 -4.73
N LEU A 338 -7.04 -1.46 -5.25
CA LEU A 338 -5.67 -1.32 -4.80
C LEU A 338 -5.15 0.08 -5.17
N ARG A 339 -4.44 0.70 -4.22
CA ARG A 339 -3.79 2.01 -4.38
C ARG A 339 -2.34 1.90 -3.95
N ASN A 340 -1.54 2.86 -4.40
CA ASN A 340 -0.14 2.99 -4.01
C ASN A 340 -0.05 3.23 -2.49
N PHE A 341 0.92 2.59 -1.84
CA PHE A 341 1.15 2.67 -0.40
C PHE A 341 2.61 2.39 -0.06
N ALA A 342 3.23 3.28 0.71
CA ALA A 342 4.63 3.20 1.09
C ALA A 342 5.55 3.04 -0.15
N ALA A 343 6.20 1.88 -0.32
CA ALA A 343 6.99 1.58 -1.50
C ALA A 343 6.10 1.22 -2.69
N HIS A 344 6.29 1.91 -3.81
CA HIS A 344 5.60 1.65 -5.06
C HIS A 344 6.49 2.05 -6.25
N ALA A 345 6.23 1.46 -7.41
CA ALA A 345 7.00 1.73 -8.62
C ALA A 345 6.14 2.18 -9.80
N GLN A 346 6.68 3.06 -10.63
CA GLN A 346 6.10 3.52 -11.90
C GLN A 346 7.23 3.71 -12.92
N SER A 347 6.92 3.73 -14.22
CA SER A 347 7.94 4.12 -15.20
C SER A 347 8.32 5.59 -15.02
N LEU A 348 9.57 5.93 -15.33
CA LEU A 348 10.03 7.33 -15.31
C LEU A 348 9.23 8.18 -16.28
N ALA A 349 8.90 7.64 -17.46
CA ALA A 349 8.03 8.32 -18.40
C ALA A 349 6.61 8.60 -17.82
N ALA A 350 6.04 7.69 -17.01
CA ALA A 350 4.76 7.94 -16.35
C ALA A 350 4.88 9.02 -15.25
N LEU A 351 6.01 9.03 -14.54
CA LEU A 351 6.32 10.10 -13.58
C LEU A 351 6.47 11.45 -14.28
N ILE A 352 7.20 11.53 -15.41
CA ILE A 352 7.30 12.76 -16.20
C ILE A 352 5.91 13.23 -16.66
N ALA A 353 5.06 12.32 -17.16
CA ALA A 353 3.70 12.64 -17.60
C ALA A 353 2.78 13.14 -16.47
N THR A 354 3.05 12.76 -15.22
CA THR A 354 2.30 13.17 -14.03
C THR A 354 2.93 14.35 -13.29
N ASP A 355 3.99 14.94 -13.84
CA ASP A 355 4.83 15.94 -13.19
C ASP A 355 5.36 15.45 -11.82
N TYR A 356 5.91 14.24 -11.84
CA TYR A 356 6.45 13.47 -10.73
C TYR A 356 5.42 13.25 -9.62
N TRP A 357 5.85 13.35 -8.35
CA TRP A 357 4.97 13.16 -7.20
C TRP A 357 4.36 14.49 -6.75
N SER A 358 3.41 14.39 -5.83
CA SER A 358 2.76 15.58 -5.31
C SER A 358 3.65 16.32 -4.32
N ILE A 359 3.95 17.57 -4.65
CA ILE A 359 4.66 18.51 -3.78
C ILE A 359 3.73 19.20 -2.76
N THR A 360 2.41 18.99 -2.85
CA THR A 360 1.42 19.75 -2.08
C THR A 360 0.66 18.93 -1.03
N THR A 361 0.98 17.65 -0.88
CA THR A 361 0.25 16.75 0.04
C THR A 361 1.21 16.00 0.95
N ILE A 362 0.74 15.73 2.17
CA ILE A 362 1.49 14.97 3.19
C ILE A 362 1.27 13.46 3.10
N VAL A 363 0.40 13.01 2.20
CA VAL A 363 0.01 11.62 1.91
C VAL A 363 0.25 11.33 0.42
N GLU A 364 1.47 11.61 -0.01
CA GLU A 364 1.86 11.61 -1.42
C GLU A 364 1.62 10.26 -2.10
N ASP A 365 1.90 9.15 -1.44
CA ASP A 365 1.79 7.80 -2.00
C ASP A 365 0.37 7.47 -2.49
N GLY A 366 -0.62 7.52 -1.60
CA GLY A 366 -2.02 7.27 -1.94
C GLY A 366 -2.59 8.32 -2.91
N HIS A 367 -2.08 9.55 -2.83
CA HIS A 367 -2.46 10.64 -3.71
C HIS A 367 -1.90 10.45 -5.14
N GLN A 368 -0.73 9.83 -5.29
CA GLN A 368 -0.09 9.58 -6.57
C GLN A 368 -0.91 8.65 -7.46
N PHE A 369 -1.64 7.70 -6.86
CA PHE A 369 -2.63 6.90 -7.58
C PHE A 369 -3.67 7.80 -8.26
N TRP A 370 -4.23 8.78 -7.55
CA TRP A 370 -5.24 9.68 -8.10
C TRP A 370 -4.65 10.60 -9.18
N ARG A 371 -3.44 11.12 -8.98
CA ARG A 371 -2.73 11.91 -9.99
C ARG A 371 -2.57 11.13 -11.29
N SER A 372 -2.09 9.90 -11.20
CA SER A 372 -1.94 9.02 -12.36
C SER A 372 -3.29 8.67 -12.99
N PHE A 373 -4.31 8.36 -12.19
CA PHE A 373 -5.67 8.09 -12.68
C PHE A 373 -6.25 9.25 -13.49
N PHE A 374 -6.07 10.50 -13.05
CA PHE A 374 -6.57 11.65 -13.81
C PHE A 374 -5.67 12.06 -14.98
N ALA A 375 -4.35 11.86 -14.88
CA ALA A 375 -3.41 12.14 -15.98
C ALA A 375 -3.62 11.21 -17.17
N PHE A 376 -3.96 9.95 -16.91
CA PHE A 376 -4.21 8.93 -17.94
C PHE A 376 -5.71 8.71 -18.21
N ASP A 377 -6.54 9.73 -17.99
CA ASP A 377 -7.97 9.70 -18.33
C ASP A 377 -8.73 8.45 -17.84
N GLY A 378 -8.40 8.02 -16.63
CA GLY A 378 -9.03 6.90 -15.95
C GLY A 378 -8.43 5.53 -16.32
N ASP A 379 -7.56 5.46 -17.31
CA ASP A 379 -6.76 4.27 -17.61
C ASP A 379 -5.51 4.26 -16.71
N HIS A 380 -5.72 3.99 -15.42
CA HIS A 380 -4.63 3.72 -14.50
C HIS A 380 -5.01 2.59 -13.56
N GLN A 381 -4.09 1.64 -13.35
CA GLN A 381 -4.31 0.51 -12.45
C GLN A 381 -3.05 0.18 -11.66
N VAL A 382 -3.25 -0.30 -10.43
CA VAL A 382 -2.17 -0.79 -9.58
C VAL A 382 -2.06 -2.30 -9.74
N VAL A 383 -0.89 -2.77 -10.17
CA VAL A 383 -0.54 -4.17 -10.32
C VAL A 383 0.15 -4.63 -9.04
N PRO A 384 -0.40 -5.63 -8.32
CA PRO A 384 0.26 -6.17 -7.14
C PRO A 384 1.52 -6.95 -7.53
N VAL A 385 2.63 -6.65 -6.87
CA VAL A 385 3.87 -7.43 -6.94
C VAL A 385 3.90 -8.32 -5.71
N TYR A 386 3.64 -9.61 -5.88
CA TYR A 386 3.57 -10.60 -4.79
C TYR A 386 4.95 -10.94 -4.21
N THR A 387 5.65 -9.95 -3.71
CA THR A 387 6.92 -10.09 -3.01
C THR A 387 7.03 -8.99 -1.95
N PRO A 388 7.68 -9.25 -0.80
CA PRO A 388 7.68 -8.28 0.28
C PRO A 388 8.72 -7.18 0.06
N ILE A 389 8.37 -5.97 0.47
CA ILE A 389 9.35 -4.98 0.91
C ILE A 389 9.21 -4.87 2.42
N PHE A 390 10.30 -5.13 3.12
CA PHE A 390 10.32 -5.12 4.58
C PHE A 390 10.54 -3.70 5.10
N GLN A 391 9.92 -3.40 6.23
CA GLN A 391 10.02 -2.11 6.90
C GLN A 391 9.88 -2.27 8.42
N ASP A 392 10.18 -1.22 9.16
CA ASP A 392 10.15 -1.18 10.61
C ASP A 392 8.74 -0.90 11.13
N ALA A 393 8.32 -1.67 12.12
CA ALA A 393 7.25 -1.27 13.01
C ALA A 393 7.67 -0.06 13.84
N VAL A 394 6.71 0.81 14.20
CA VAL A 394 7.02 2.03 14.96
C VAL A 394 7.60 1.67 16.32
N LEU A 395 8.80 2.17 16.57
CA LEU A 395 9.54 2.02 17.82
C LEU A 395 10.34 3.30 18.04
N ALA A 396 10.13 3.94 19.19
CA ALA A 396 10.93 5.08 19.64
C ALA A 396 11.63 4.74 20.97
N ASP A 397 12.47 5.65 21.46
CA ASP A 397 13.32 5.42 22.65
C ASP A 397 12.52 5.07 23.91
N THR A 398 11.31 5.63 24.04
CA THR A 398 10.40 5.37 25.16
C THR A 398 9.05 4.85 24.68
N TYR A 399 8.36 4.10 25.55
CA TYR A 399 7.02 3.61 25.27
C TYR A 399 6.06 4.77 24.97
N ALA A 400 5.99 5.78 25.83
CA ALA A 400 5.10 6.93 25.66
C ALA A 400 5.32 7.65 24.32
N ARG A 401 6.59 7.88 23.93
CA ARG A 401 6.94 8.44 22.62
C ARG A 401 6.49 7.52 21.50
N THR A 402 6.68 6.20 21.63
CA THR A 402 6.23 5.22 20.62
C THR A 402 4.71 5.30 20.38
N PHE A 403 3.88 5.34 21.43
CA PHE A 403 2.43 5.48 21.28
C PHE A 403 2.06 6.81 20.59
N LYS A 404 2.70 7.92 20.99
CA LYS A 404 2.47 9.23 20.39
C LYS A 404 2.83 9.24 18.90
N VAL A 405 4.01 8.76 18.55
CA VAL A 405 4.50 8.72 17.16
C VAL A 405 3.63 7.81 16.29
N GLN A 406 3.22 6.64 16.80
CA GLN A 406 2.31 5.74 16.10
C GLN A 406 0.95 6.40 15.81
N PHE A 407 0.40 7.15 16.78
CA PHE A 407 -0.86 7.86 16.60
C PHE A 407 -0.73 8.98 15.56
N LEU A 408 0.34 9.77 15.63
CA LEU A 408 0.61 10.84 14.66
C LEU A 408 0.80 10.30 13.24
N GLN A 409 1.47 9.15 13.09
CA GLN A 409 1.65 8.47 11.81
C GLN A 409 0.31 8.04 11.20
N LEU A 410 -0.54 7.36 11.97
CA LEU A 410 -1.83 6.88 11.47
C LEU A 410 -2.82 8.02 11.22
N ARG A 411 -2.74 9.10 12.02
CA ARG A 411 -3.48 10.34 11.73
C ARG A 411 -3.04 10.95 10.40
N ARG A 412 -1.74 10.97 10.11
CA ARG A 412 -1.22 11.44 8.80
C ARG A 412 -1.78 10.57 7.68
N TRP A 413 -1.76 9.24 7.81
CA TRP A 413 -2.37 8.37 6.79
C TRP A 413 -3.87 8.62 6.61
N ALA A 414 -4.61 8.81 7.70
CA ALA A 414 -6.03 9.14 7.64
C ALA A 414 -6.32 10.54 7.05
N TRP A 415 -5.30 11.41 6.97
CA TRP A 415 -5.38 12.68 6.22
C TRP A 415 -5.61 12.46 4.72
N GLY A 416 -5.43 11.23 4.20
CA GLY A 416 -5.91 10.83 2.87
C GLY A 416 -7.39 11.15 2.61
N ALA A 417 -8.19 11.41 3.65
CA ALA A 417 -9.53 11.96 3.49
C ALA A 417 -9.56 13.30 2.72
N SER A 418 -8.46 14.05 2.70
CA SER A 418 -8.32 15.26 1.87
C SER A 418 -8.39 14.98 0.37
N ASP A 419 -8.06 13.76 -0.06
CA ASP A 419 -8.19 13.35 -1.46
C ASP A 419 -9.66 13.32 -1.92
N ILE A 420 -10.64 13.24 -1.01
CA ILE A 420 -12.07 13.28 -1.36
C ILE A 420 -12.40 14.56 -2.12
N ALA A 421 -11.87 15.70 -1.67
CA ALA A 421 -12.05 16.98 -2.33
C ALA A 421 -11.25 17.06 -3.65
N PHE A 422 -10.00 16.57 -3.64
CA PHE A 422 -9.18 16.52 -4.85
C PHE A 422 -9.83 15.70 -5.98
N VAL A 423 -10.27 14.48 -5.66
CA VAL A 423 -10.92 13.56 -6.61
C VAL A 423 -12.25 14.12 -7.07
N ALA A 424 -13.04 14.74 -6.19
CA ALA A 424 -14.28 15.40 -6.58
C ALA A 424 -14.00 16.51 -7.62
N ARG A 425 -13.07 17.42 -7.33
CA ARG A 425 -12.69 18.51 -8.24
C ARG A 425 -12.20 17.98 -9.60
N LYS A 426 -11.22 17.07 -9.59
CA LYS A 426 -10.65 16.49 -10.81
C LYS A 426 -11.67 15.70 -11.63
N SER A 427 -12.67 15.12 -10.97
CA SER A 427 -13.79 14.44 -11.65
C SER A 427 -14.67 15.39 -12.47
N PHE A 428 -14.83 16.64 -12.06
CA PHE A 428 -15.53 17.66 -12.86
C PHE A 428 -14.63 18.28 -13.92
N GLU A 429 -13.34 18.43 -13.63
CA GLU A 429 -12.34 19.00 -14.56
C GLU A 429 -12.09 18.11 -15.78
N ASN A 430 -12.07 16.78 -15.61
CA ASN A 430 -11.75 15.85 -16.70
C ASN A 430 -13.01 15.19 -17.28
N PRO A 431 -13.58 15.65 -18.42
CA PRO A 431 -14.79 15.06 -19.01
C PRO A 431 -14.56 13.71 -19.70
N ARG A 432 -13.31 13.32 -19.98
CA ARG A 432 -12.98 12.10 -20.75
C ARG A 432 -13.25 10.81 -19.97
N ILE A 433 -13.23 10.89 -18.63
CA ILE A 433 -13.58 9.76 -17.77
C ILE A 433 -15.10 9.68 -17.61
N ALA A 434 -15.68 8.49 -17.84
CA ALA A 434 -17.10 8.24 -17.64
C ALA A 434 -17.55 8.54 -16.20
N TRP A 435 -18.72 9.18 -16.04
CA TRP A 435 -19.24 9.58 -14.73
C TRP A 435 -19.48 8.41 -13.77
N SER A 436 -19.91 7.27 -14.28
CA SER A 436 -20.09 6.05 -13.49
C SER A 436 -18.77 5.59 -12.84
N ASN A 437 -17.66 5.64 -13.58
CA ASN A 437 -16.34 5.29 -13.05
C ASN A 437 -15.89 6.26 -11.95
N LYS A 438 -16.04 7.57 -12.19
CA LYS A 438 -15.75 8.62 -11.19
C LYS A 438 -16.53 8.40 -9.90
N LEU A 439 -17.85 8.18 -10.01
CA LEU A 439 -18.73 7.98 -8.86
C LEU A 439 -18.36 6.73 -8.06
N VAL A 440 -18.03 5.62 -8.74
CA VAL A 440 -17.60 4.39 -8.08
C VAL A 440 -16.28 4.60 -7.32
N GLN A 441 -15.30 5.25 -7.94
CA GLN A 441 -14.00 5.49 -7.30
C GLN A 441 -14.10 6.48 -6.14
N TRP A 442 -14.83 7.58 -6.32
CA TRP A 442 -15.08 8.55 -5.28
C TRP A 442 -15.89 7.96 -4.12
N GLY A 443 -16.94 7.20 -4.41
CA GLY A 443 -17.75 6.52 -3.39
C GLY A 443 -16.95 5.48 -2.58
N ARG A 444 -16.04 4.74 -3.22
CA ARG A 444 -15.12 3.82 -2.53
C ARG A 444 -14.13 4.56 -1.63
N LEU A 445 -13.62 5.72 -2.08
CA LEU A 445 -12.73 6.55 -1.27
C LEU A 445 -13.45 7.05 -0.02
N VAL A 446 -14.66 7.59 -0.17
CA VAL A 446 -15.50 8.04 0.95
C VAL A 446 -15.82 6.87 1.88
N GLU A 447 -16.31 5.73 1.37
CA GLU A 447 -16.63 4.53 2.17
C GLU A 447 -15.43 4.02 2.97
N SER A 448 -14.23 4.05 2.38
CA SER A 448 -13.01 3.59 3.03
C SER A 448 -12.65 4.48 4.23
N HIS A 449 -12.65 5.81 4.05
CA HIS A 449 -12.33 6.74 5.14
C HIS A 449 -13.42 6.79 6.21
N PHE A 450 -14.68 6.69 5.80
CA PHE A 450 -15.82 6.62 6.70
C PHE A 450 -15.77 5.34 7.56
N SER A 451 -15.55 4.17 6.93
CA SER A 451 -15.45 2.90 7.65
C SER A 451 -14.28 2.87 8.62
N GLN A 452 -13.13 3.42 8.22
CA GLN A 452 -11.95 3.49 9.09
C GLN A 452 -12.23 4.28 10.38
N ALA A 453 -12.93 5.42 10.27
CA ALA A 453 -13.24 6.28 11.41
C ALA A 453 -14.30 5.68 12.33
N THR A 454 -15.31 5.00 11.78
CA THR A 454 -16.55 4.71 12.51
C THR A 454 -16.69 3.24 12.90
N ALA A 455 -16.25 2.30 12.08
CA ALA A 455 -16.57 0.89 12.27
C ALA A 455 -16.06 0.28 13.59
N PRO A 456 -14.81 0.53 14.04
CA PRO A 456 -14.37 0.04 15.35
C PRO A 456 -15.24 0.54 16.52
N LEU A 457 -15.71 1.79 16.46
CA LEU A 457 -16.59 2.36 17.50
C LEU A 457 -18.00 1.78 17.42
N LEU A 458 -18.57 1.69 16.21
CA LEU A 458 -19.91 1.16 16.00
C LEU A 458 -20.01 -0.31 16.48
N LEU A 459 -19.05 -1.15 16.07
CA LEU A 459 -18.97 -2.56 16.45
C LEU A 459 -18.76 -2.77 17.96
N SER A 460 -18.06 -1.83 18.62
CA SER A 460 -17.73 -1.98 20.05
C SER A 460 -18.85 -1.52 20.98
N PHE A 461 -19.60 -0.49 20.60
CA PHE A 461 -20.49 0.22 21.53
C PHE A 461 -21.97 0.17 21.14
N VAL A 462 -22.29 0.19 19.84
CA VAL A 462 -23.67 0.47 19.41
C VAL A 462 -24.64 -0.65 19.74
N GLY A 463 -24.16 -1.91 19.73
CA GLY A 463 -24.97 -3.08 20.08
C GLY A 463 -25.67 -3.01 21.44
N TYR A 464 -25.16 -2.21 22.37
CA TYR A 464 -25.68 -2.10 23.73
C TYR A 464 -26.51 -0.82 23.97
N LEU A 465 -26.44 0.17 23.07
CA LEU A 465 -27.10 1.46 23.27
C LEU A 465 -28.62 1.38 23.49
N PRO A 466 -29.43 0.66 22.67
CA PRO A 466 -30.88 0.65 22.87
C PRO A 466 -31.28 -0.03 24.19
N LEU A 467 -30.48 -0.98 24.68
CA LEU A 467 -30.72 -1.68 25.95
C LEU A 467 -30.50 -0.76 27.16
N TYR A 468 -29.49 0.10 27.10
CA TYR A 468 -29.15 1.01 28.21
C TYR A 468 -29.93 2.33 28.18
N LEU A 469 -30.25 2.84 26.99
CA LEU A 469 -30.83 4.18 26.83
C LEU A 469 -32.36 4.17 26.84
N ASN A 470 -33.01 3.04 26.58
CA ASN A 470 -34.47 2.97 26.47
C ASN A 470 -35.09 1.88 27.35
N HIS A 471 -35.62 2.29 28.50
CA HIS A 471 -36.23 1.37 29.46
C HIS A 471 -37.45 0.62 28.90
N ARG A 472 -38.20 1.22 27.96
CA ARG A 472 -39.35 0.56 27.32
C ARG A 472 -38.92 -0.56 26.40
N PHE A 473 -37.77 -0.40 25.73
CA PHE A 473 -37.21 -1.43 24.87
C PHE A 473 -36.83 -2.68 25.67
N SER A 474 -36.40 -2.55 26.92
CA SER A 474 -36.02 -3.69 27.77
C SER A 474 -37.13 -4.73 27.98
N TYR A 475 -38.40 -4.37 27.75
CA TYR A 475 -39.55 -5.28 27.82
C TYR A 475 -39.91 -5.94 26.48
N ASP A 476 -39.24 -5.55 25.39
CA ASP A 476 -39.47 -6.09 24.05
C ASP A 476 -38.76 -7.44 23.88
N ALA A 477 -39.38 -8.36 23.16
CA ALA A 477 -38.77 -9.64 22.81
C ALA A 477 -37.46 -9.46 22.02
N LEU A 478 -37.36 -8.40 21.21
CA LEU A 478 -36.14 -8.10 20.46
C LEU A 478 -34.99 -7.70 21.40
N ALA A 479 -35.26 -7.00 22.51
CA ALA A 479 -34.23 -6.59 23.45
C ALA A 479 -33.59 -7.79 24.17
N HIS A 480 -34.37 -8.81 24.49
CA HIS A 480 -33.85 -10.05 25.08
C HIS A 480 -33.02 -10.88 24.08
N ASN A 481 -33.43 -10.90 22.81
CA ASN A 481 -32.76 -11.68 21.76
C ASN A 481 -31.54 -11.00 21.15
N LEU A 482 -31.50 -9.66 21.14
CA LEU A 482 -30.44 -8.88 20.49
C LEU A 482 -29.03 -9.30 20.96
N PRO A 483 -28.70 -9.33 22.28
CA PRO A 483 -27.37 -9.77 22.73
C PRO A 483 -26.99 -11.19 22.29
N VAL A 484 -27.97 -12.09 22.23
CA VAL A 484 -27.76 -13.49 21.79
C VAL A 484 -27.43 -13.52 20.31
N MET A 485 -28.16 -12.78 19.48
CA MET A 485 -27.89 -12.65 18.05
C MET A 485 -26.52 -12.05 17.79
N LEU A 486 -26.17 -10.96 18.48
CA LEU A 486 -24.86 -10.32 18.35
C LEU A 486 -23.73 -11.27 18.77
N SER A 487 -23.92 -12.05 19.84
CA SER A 487 -22.96 -13.05 20.28
C SER A 487 -22.70 -14.12 19.21
N TRP A 488 -23.74 -14.61 18.53
CA TRP A 488 -23.58 -15.56 17.41
C TRP A 488 -22.82 -14.95 16.23
N ILE A 489 -23.18 -13.72 15.83
CA ILE A 489 -22.52 -13.01 14.74
C ILE A 489 -21.03 -12.81 15.06
N LEU A 490 -20.70 -12.35 16.27
CA LEU A 490 -19.32 -12.11 16.70
C LEU A 490 -18.52 -13.41 16.84
N ARG A 491 -19.13 -14.50 17.33
CA ARG A 491 -18.49 -15.83 17.37
C ARG A 491 -18.12 -16.31 15.96
N LEU A 492 -19.03 -16.17 15.00
CA LEU A 492 -18.77 -16.51 13.61
C LEU A 492 -17.68 -15.63 13.00
N ALA A 493 -17.74 -14.31 13.22
CA ALA A 493 -16.71 -13.37 12.77
C ALA A 493 -15.31 -13.70 13.35
N SER A 494 -15.26 -14.21 14.59
CA SER A 494 -14.00 -14.56 15.28
C SER A 494 -13.19 -15.65 14.56
N ILE A 495 -13.81 -16.49 13.72
CA ILE A 495 -13.11 -17.50 12.90
C ILE A 495 -12.07 -16.81 12.00
N THR A 496 -12.44 -15.69 11.37
CA THR A 496 -11.53 -14.90 10.53
C THR A 496 -10.36 -14.33 11.32
N TYR A 497 -10.65 -13.91 12.55
CA TYR A 497 -9.65 -13.39 13.45
C TYR A 497 -8.64 -14.48 13.86
N PHE A 498 -9.08 -15.70 14.16
CA PHE A 498 -8.16 -16.82 14.42
C PHE A 498 -7.34 -17.23 13.19
N ILE A 499 -7.91 -17.18 11.98
CA ILE A 499 -7.16 -17.38 10.73
C ILE A 499 -6.03 -16.33 10.62
N THR A 500 -6.36 -15.07 10.93
CA THR A 500 -5.40 -13.96 10.92
C THR A 500 -4.25 -14.20 11.91
N ILE A 501 -4.56 -14.65 13.13
CA ILE A 501 -3.54 -15.02 14.13
C ILE A 501 -2.66 -16.16 13.60
N GLY A 502 -3.26 -17.22 13.05
CA GLY A 502 -2.52 -18.36 12.50
C GLY A 502 -1.53 -17.95 11.41
N ILE A 503 -1.99 -17.18 10.43
CA ILE A 503 -1.13 -16.67 9.34
C ILE A 503 -0.04 -15.75 9.89
N SER A 504 -0.35 -14.89 10.87
CA SER A 504 0.64 -14.05 11.53
C SER A 504 1.77 -14.87 12.13
N LEU A 505 1.46 -15.89 12.92
CA LEU A 505 2.47 -16.73 13.58
C LEU A 505 3.36 -17.48 12.57
N ILE A 506 2.79 -17.95 11.47
CA ILE A 506 3.54 -18.64 10.40
C ILE A 506 4.44 -17.65 9.63
N SER A 507 3.98 -16.41 9.47
CA SER A 507 4.68 -15.38 8.68
C SER A 507 5.80 -14.64 9.43
N LEU A 508 5.92 -14.82 10.75
CA LEU A 508 6.92 -14.11 11.54
C LEU A 508 8.35 -14.49 11.12
N PRO A 509 9.27 -13.51 11.05
CA PRO A 509 10.68 -13.82 10.82
C PRO A 509 11.26 -14.65 11.98
N PRO A 510 12.37 -15.37 11.78
CA PRO A 510 13.01 -16.14 12.82
C PRO A 510 13.24 -15.30 14.08
N ARG A 511 12.85 -15.85 15.22
CA ARG A 511 13.01 -15.19 16.51
C ARG A 511 14.49 -14.99 16.85
N PRO A 512 14.93 -13.75 17.17
CA PRO A 512 16.30 -13.48 17.60
C PRO A 512 16.71 -14.29 18.84
N ALA A 513 17.99 -14.67 18.92
CA ALA A 513 18.54 -15.45 20.04
C ALA A 513 18.37 -14.75 21.41
N ARG A 514 18.33 -13.42 21.44
CA ARG A 514 18.11 -12.61 22.66
C ARG A 514 16.74 -12.81 23.32
N TYR A 515 15.75 -13.37 22.61
CA TYR A 515 14.40 -13.57 23.15
C TYR A 515 14.12 -15.04 23.55
N LYS A 516 13.66 -15.24 24.80
CA LYS A 516 13.23 -16.56 25.33
C LYS A 516 11.96 -17.10 24.64
N ARG A 517 11.68 -18.41 24.77
CA ARG A 517 10.53 -19.06 24.09
C ARG A 517 9.18 -18.50 24.56
N ALA A 518 9.14 -17.99 25.80
CA ALA A 518 8.01 -17.26 26.34
C ALA A 518 7.58 -16.04 25.49
N ARG A 519 8.48 -15.44 24.69
CA ARG A 519 8.12 -14.34 23.77
C ARG A 519 7.08 -14.78 22.73
N ASN A 520 7.07 -16.05 22.33
CA ASN A 520 6.08 -16.59 21.39
C ASN A 520 4.67 -16.59 22.00
N ILE A 521 4.54 -16.86 23.30
CA ILE A 521 3.25 -16.75 24.01
C ILE A 521 2.78 -15.30 23.98
N GLY A 522 3.69 -14.34 24.20
CA GLY A 522 3.40 -12.91 24.07
C GLY A 522 2.94 -12.49 22.65
N MET A 523 3.43 -13.16 21.59
CA MET A 523 2.97 -12.94 20.21
C MET A 523 1.54 -13.41 19.97
N ILE A 524 1.04 -14.36 20.76
CA ILE A 524 -0.36 -14.82 20.72
C ILE A 524 -1.22 -13.88 21.58
N LEU A 525 -0.81 -13.63 22.83
CA LEU A 525 -1.59 -12.84 23.78
C LEU A 525 -1.78 -11.37 23.34
N GLN A 526 -0.87 -10.81 22.54
CA GLN A 526 -1.01 -9.43 22.05
C GLN A 526 -2.31 -9.20 21.27
N TRP A 527 -2.89 -10.23 20.64
CA TRP A 527 -4.06 -10.08 19.79
C TRP A 527 -5.31 -9.65 20.58
N PHE A 528 -5.36 -9.89 21.90
CA PHE A 528 -6.37 -9.29 22.78
C PHE A 528 -6.40 -7.76 22.74
N LEU A 529 -5.32 -7.12 22.28
CA LEU A 529 -5.24 -5.67 22.11
C LEU A 529 -5.88 -5.19 20.80
N LEU A 530 -6.35 -6.07 19.91
CA LEU A 530 -6.92 -5.67 18.63
C LEU A 530 -8.10 -4.71 18.75
N PRO A 531 -9.11 -4.91 19.64
CA PRO A 531 -10.20 -3.95 19.79
C PRO A 531 -9.70 -2.58 20.27
N VAL A 532 -8.80 -2.58 21.27
CA VAL A 532 -8.24 -1.35 21.85
C VAL A 532 -7.41 -0.57 20.81
N THR A 533 -6.55 -1.27 20.08
CA THR A 533 -5.74 -0.66 19.02
C THR A 533 -6.61 -0.16 17.87
N SER A 534 -7.65 -0.89 17.48
CA SER A 534 -8.59 -0.44 16.44
C SER A 534 -9.33 0.83 16.84
N ILE A 535 -9.78 0.97 18.09
CA ILE A 535 -10.44 2.18 18.58
C ILE A 535 -9.47 3.37 18.62
N ILE A 536 -8.31 3.20 19.29
CA ILE A 536 -7.39 4.31 19.53
C ILE A 536 -6.66 4.74 18.25
N PHE A 537 -6.12 3.76 17.51
CA PHE A 537 -5.18 4.01 16.44
C PHE A 537 -5.80 3.99 15.05
N SER A 538 -6.95 3.34 14.85
CA SER A 538 -7.71 3.44 13.60
C SER A 538 -8.77 4.55 13.72
N SER A 539 -9.79 4.35 14.57
CA SER A 539 -10.93 5.27 14.67
C SER A 539 -10.54 6.67 15.14
N PHE A 540 -9.92 6.83 16.32
CA PHE A 540 -9.62 8.17 16.83
C PHE A 540 -8.56 8.91 16.02
N ALA A 541 -7.59 8.20 15.45
CA ALA A 541 -6.64 8.82 14.52
C ALA A 541 -7.35 9.38 13.28
N ALA A 542 -8.29 8.62 12.70
CA ALA A 542 -9.08 9.04 11.55
C ALA A 542 -10.06 10.17 11.89
N ILE A 543 -10.78 10.09 13.01
CA ILE A 543 -11.65 11.15 13.50
C ILE A 543 -10.84 12.43 13.72
N ASN A 544 -9.63 12.35 14.30
CA ASN A 544 -8.78 13.52 14.51
C ASN A 544 -8.42 14.20 13.18
N ALA A 545 -8.04 13.42 12.17
CA ALA A 545 -7.72 13.92 10.83
C ALA A 545 -8.94 14.56 10.16
N GLN A 546 -10.07 13.84 10.12
CA GLN A 546 -11.30 14.30 9.48
C GLN A 546 -11.90 15.54 10.16
N THR A 547 -11.82 15.62 11.49
CA THR A 547 -12.29 16.80 12.25
C THR A 547 -11.45 18.02 11.96
N ARG A 548 -10.11 17.86 11.94
CA ARG A 548 -9.20 18.93 11.54
C ARG A 548 -9.49 19.42 10.13
N LEU A 549 -9.65 18.49 9.19
CA LEU A 549 -10.01 18.80 7.81
C LEU A 549 -11.36 19.53 7.74
N MET A 550 -12.37 19.10 8.51
CA MET A 550 -13.71 19.71 8.62
C MET A 550 -13.73 21.13 9.21
N PHE A 551 -12.70 21.53 9.95
CA PHE A 551 -12.54 22.91 10.44
C PHE A 551 -11.44 23.71 9.71
N GLY A 552 -10.89 23.20 8.59
CA GLY A 552 -9.85 23.90 7.84
C GLY A 552 -8.49 23.97 8.57
N LYS A 553 -8.27 23.10 9.57
CA LYS A 553 -7.01 23.02 10.33
C LYS A 553 -6.06 22.04 9.65
N TYR A 554 -5.45 22.46 8.55
CA TYR A 554 -4.56 21.62 7.74
C TYR A 554 -3.37 21.07 8.55
N LEU A 555 -2.95 19.84 8.22
CA LEU A 555 -1.80 19.19 8.85
C LEU A 555 -0.49 19.57 8.15
N GLU A 556 0.54 19.83 8.93
CA GLU A 556 1.93 19.84 8.47
C GLU A 556 2.52 18.42 8.54
N PHE A 557 3.47 18.12 7.66
CA PHE A 557 4.15 16.82 7.66
C PHE A 557 5.00 16.65 8.91
N TYR A 558 4.89 15.48 9.54
CA TYR A 558 5.70 15.08 10.69
C TYR A 558 6.44 13.78 10.35
N VAL A 559 7.77 13.77 10.50
CA VAL A 559 8.61 12.60 10.26
C VAL A 559 8.40 11.59 11.38
N THR A 560 8.13 10.33 11.02
CA THR A 560 7.98 9.26 12.01
C THR A 560 9.37 8.79 12.41
N GLU A 561 9.83 9.22 13.57
CA GLU A 561 11.09 8.71 14.13
C GLU A 561 11.00 7.20 14.40
N LYS A 562 12.02 6.48 13.95
CA LYS A 562 12.20 5.05 14.19
C LYS A 562 13.57 4.85 14.83
N SER A 563 13.60 4.16 15.97
CA SER A 563 14.82 3.82 16.70
C SER A 563 15.08 2.32 16.59
N THR A 564 16.33 1.91 16.45
CA THR A 564 16.76 0.51 16.50
C THR A 564 17.13 0.13 17.94
N ARG A 565 16.66 -1.03 18.42
CA ARG A 565 17.17 -1.62 19.68
C ARG A 565 18.36 -2.50 19.37
N LYS A 566 19.53 -2.12 19.91
CA LYS A 566 20.76 -2.91 19.87
C LYS A 566 20.55 -4.29 20.49
#